data_AF-A0A9D7YA21-F1
#
_entry.id   AF-A0A9D7YA21-F1
#
_cell.length_a   1.000
_cell.length_b   1.000
_cell.length_c   1.000
_cell.angle_alpha   90.00
_cell.angle_beta   90.00
_cell.angle_gamma   90.00
#
_symmetry.space_group_name_H-M   'P 1'
#
loop_
_entity.id
_entity.type
_entity.pdbx_description
1 polymer ?
#
loop_
_entity_poly.entity_id
_entity_poly.type
_entity_poly.pdbx_seq_one_letter_code
_entity_poly.pdbx_strand_id
1 'polypeptide(L)'
;MESHSINNERQKPQTKALWKVFWILLVITAFEFAVAFGLDADTFKWTKILIFIIMTIVKAYYIVGTFMHLKDEVKTMIWSIILPALFVVWLLVALIIEGGYIGLVRN
;
A
#
# COMPACT_ATOMS: atom_id res chain seq x y z
N MET A 1 -1.28 -52.20 -0.48
CA MET A 1 -2.25 -51.19 -0.02
C MET A 1 -1.42 -50.11 0.65
N GLU A 2 -0.87 -49.23 -0.17
CA GLU A 2 0.19 -48.28 0.21
C GLU A 2 -0.48 -47.09 0.91
N SER A 3 -0.15 -46.91 2.18
CA SER A 3 -0.59 -45.75 2.95
C SER A 3 0.13 -44.53 2.42
N HIS A 4 -0.48 -43.86 1.44
CA HIS A 4 -0.17 -42.47 1.13
C HIS A 4 -0.39 -41.64 2.39
N SER A 5 0.68 -41.51 3.17
CA SER A 5 0.81 -40.53 4.23
C SER A 5 0.69 -39.17 3.56
N ILE A 6 -0.53 -38.63 3.56
CA ILE A 6 -0.77 -37.21 3.34
C ILE A 6 -0.08 -36.51 4.51
N ASN A 7 1.22 -36.23 4.35
CA ASN A 7 1.94 -35.27 5.16
C ASN A 7 1.26 -33.93 4.92
N ASN A 8 0.25 -33.66 5.72
CA ASN A 8 -0.37 -32.36 5.86
C ASN A 8 0.64 -31.50 6.62
N GLU A 9 1.75 -31.17 5.97
CA GLU A 9 2.65 -30.11 6.40
C GLU A 9 1.86 -28.82 6.28
N ARG A 10 1.06 -28.53 7.31
CA ARG A 10 0.40 -27.24 7.48
C ARG A 10 1.51 -26.21 7.54
N GLN A 11 1.82 -25.61 6.41
CA GLN A 11 2.66 -24.44 6.26
C GLN A 11 2.12 -23.41 7.26
N LYS A 12 2.76 -23.32 8.43
CA LYS A 12 2.24 -22.50 9.53
C LYS A 12 2.22 -21.07 9.00
N PRO A 13 1.05 -20.41 8.92
CA PRO A 13 1.00 -19.04 8.46
C PRO A 13 1.95 -18.21 9.35
N GLN A 14 2.81 -17.41 8.73
CA GLN A 14 3.75 -16.53 9.43
C GLN A 14 3.03 -15.33 10.10
N THR A 15 1.93 -15.59 10.80
CA THR A 15 1.13 -14.58 11.53
C THR A 15 1.94 -13.84 12.58
N LYS A 16 3.04 -14.42 13.08
CA LYS A 16 3.95 -13.74 14.02
C LYS A 16 4.71 -12.57 13.38
N ALA A 17 5.13 -12.70 12.12
CA ALA A 17 5.81 -11.63 11.40
C ALA A 17 4.82 -10.49 11.08
N LEU A 18 3.60 -10.85 10.72
CA LEU A 18 2.49 -9.93 10.50
C LEU A 18 2.21 -9.07 11.73
N TRP A 19 2.06 -9.70 12.89
CA TRP A 19 1.80 -9.01 14.16
C TRP A 19 2.93 -8.08 14.55
N LYS A 20 4.19 -8.47 14.31
CA LYS A 20 5.36 -7.63 14.59
C LYS A 20 5.35 -6.34 13.76
N VAL A 21 5.06 -6.45 12.46
CA VAL A 21 5.04 -5.28 11.56
C VAL A 21 3.78 -4.45 11.76
N PHE A 22 2.63 -5.06 12.06
CA PHE A 22 1.44 -4.32 12.46
C PHE A 22 1.71 -3.39 13.64
N TRP A 23 2.36 -3.88 14.71
CA TRP A 23 2.69 -3.06 15.86
C TRP A 23 3.72 -1.97 15.55
N ILE A 24 4.75 -2.25 14.74
CA ILE A 24 5.75 -1.23 14.36
C ILE A 24 5.10 -0.09 13.59
N LEU A 25 4.21 -0.43 12.66
CA LEU A 25 3.48 0.53 11.82
C LEU A 25 2.45 1.32 12.63
N LEU A 26 1.78 0.68 13.58
CA LEU A 26 0.82 1.31 14.47
C LEU A 26 1.49 2.37 15.34
N VAL A 27 2.64 2.04 15.95
CA VAL A 27 3.40 2.98 16.79
C VAL A 27 3.91 4.16 15.97
N ILE A 28 4.47 3.90 14.79
CA ILE A 28 4.92 4.95 13.86
C ILE A 28 3.75 5.88 13.50
N THR A 29 2.61 5.31 13.11
CA THR A 29 1.43 6.09 12.71
C THR A 29 0.88 6.93 13.87
N ALA A 30 0.82 6.35 15.08
CA ALA A 30 0.35 7.06 16.27
C ALA A 30 1.27 8.24 16.64
N PHE A 31 2.60 8.04 16.55
CA PHE A 31 3.57 9.09 16.77
C PHE A 31 3.44 10.21 15.73
N GLU A 32 3.25 9.85 14.47
CA GLU A 32 3.08 10.80 13.38
C GLU A 32 1.83 11.68 13.57
N PHE A 33 0.70 11.08 13.97
CA PHE A 33 -0.50 11.84 14.33
C PHE A 33 -0.28 12.74 15.55
N ALA A 34 0.42 12.28 16.58
CA ALA A 34 0.72 13.10 17.75
C ALA A 34 1.55 14.34 17.39
N VAL A 35 2.55 14.20 16.52
CA VAL A 35 3.36 15.32 16.00
C VAL A 35 2.53 16.24 15.08
N ALA A 36 1.65 15.65 14.26
CA ALA A 36 0.78 16.41 13.36
C ALA A 36 -0.20 17.31 14.12
N PHE A 37 -0.79 16.83 15.23
CA PHE A 37 -1.73 17.57 16.07
C PHE A 37 -1.06 18.44 17.14
N GLY A 38 0.16 18.11 17.58
CA GLY A 38 0.84 18.81 18.69
C GLY A 38 1.65 20.05 18.32
N LEU A 39 2.00 20.24 17.05
CA LEU A 39 2.72 21.45 16.57
C LEU A 39 1.73 22.43 15.92
N ASP A 40 1.87 23.74 16.16
CA ASP A 40 0.99 24.73 15.54
C ASP A 40 1.03 24.69 14.00
N ALA A 41 -0.15 24.78 13.39
CA ALA A 41 -0.37 24.49 11.98
C ALA A 41 0.16 25.57 11.02
N ASP A 42 0.56 26.74 11.50
CA ASP A 42 0.85 27.88 10.61
C ASP A 42 2.33 27.98 10.19
N THR A 43 3.28 27.70 11.09
CA THR A 43 4.71 27.91 10.80
C THR A 43 5.38 26.76 10.04
N PHE A 44 4.90 25.52 10.19
CA PHE A 44 5.58 24.32 9.66
C PHE A 44 4.73 23.45 8.72
N LYS A 45 3.71 24.04 8.09
CA LYS A 45 2.76 23.35 7.19
C LYS A 45 3.45 22.47 6.14
N TRP A 46 4.45 23.03 5.44
CA TRP A 46 5.18 22.33 4.38
C TRP A 46 6.09 21.23 4.92
N THR A 47 6.77 21.47 6.04
CA THR A 47 7.62 20.47 6.70
C THR A 47 6.80 19.27 7.19
N LYS A 48 5.60 19.53 7.75
CA LYS A 48 4.63 18.50 8.14
C LYS A 48 4.14 17.68 6.95
N ILE A 49 3.84 18.33 5.83
CA ILE A 49 3.39 17.63 4.62
C ILE A 49 4.50 16.70 4.08
N LEU A 50 5.74 17.17 4.05
CA LEU A 50 6.88 16.41 3.54
C LEU A 50 7.20 15.21 4.42
N ILE A 51 7.24 15.40 5.74
CA ILE A 51 7.49 14.28 6.67
C ILE A 51 6.36 13.25 6.55
N PHE A 52 5.11 13.69 6.39
CA PHE A 52 3.95 12.82 6.27
C PHE A 52 4.02 11.97 5.00
N ILE A 53 4.34 12.59 3.86
CA ILE A 53 4.51 11.88 2.58
C ILE A 53 5.62 10.82 2.69
N ILE A 54 6.78 11.18 3.25
CA ILE A 54 7.92 10.27 3.38
C ILE A 54 7.57 9.09 4.31
N MET A 55 6.97 9.36 5.48
CA MET A 55 6.53 8.32 6.41
C MET A 55 5.48 7.40 5.80
N THR A 56 4.55 7.95 5.02
CA THR A 56 3.54 7.15 4.32
C THR A 56 4.17 6.19 3.31
N ILE A 57 5.20 6.61 2.58
CA ILE A 57 5.96 5.75 1.66
C ILE A 57 6.71 4.64 2.42
N VAL A 58 7.37 4.99 3.52
CA VAL A 58 8.08 4.01 4.38
C VAL A 58 7.09 2.95 4.90
N LYS A 59 5.94 3.39 5.39
CA LYS A 59 4.84 2.49 5.80
C LYS A 59 4.40 1.57 4.67
N ALA A 60 4.19 2.10 3.47
CA ALA A 60 3.78 1.31 2.31
C ALA A 60 4.82 0.22 1.99
N TYR A 61 6.12 0.55 2.07
CA TYR A 61 7.19 -0.43 1.88
C TYR A 61 7.15 -1.55 2.93
N TYR A 62 6.98 -1.22 4.22
CA TYR A 62 6.86 -2.24 5.27
C TYR A 62 5.62 -3.12 5.12
N ILE A 63 4.49 -2.55 4.67
CA ILE A 63 3.26 -3.30 4.40
C ILE A 63 3.48 -4.27 3.24
N VAL A 64 3.96 -3.79 2.09
CA VAL A 64 4.23 -4.61 0.90
C VAL A 64 5.36 -5.63 1.14
N GLY A 65 6.33 -5.33 2.00
CA GLY A 65 7.39 -6.30 2.32
C GLY A 65 6.93 -7.47 3.21
N THR A 66 5.88 -7.27 4.03
CA THR A 66 5.52 -8.22 5.10
C THR A 66 4.14 -8.86 4.93
N PHE A 67 3.13 -8.09 4.51
CA PHE A 67 1.78 -8.62 4.27
C PHE A 67 1.69 -9.40 2.98
N MET A 68 2.49 -8.98 2.02
CA MET A 68 2.77 -9.74 0.84
C MET A 68 4.04 -10.54 1.15
N HIS A 69 3.92 -11.87 1.23
CA HIS A 69 5.02 -12.82 1.37
C HIS A 69 5.88 -12.81 0.09
N LEU A 70 6.41 -11.64 -0.26
CA LEU A 70 6.85 -11.24 -1.59
C LEU A 70 8.33 -11.54 -1.82
N LYS A 71 9.09 -11.76 -0.74
CA LYS A 71 10.54 -11.84 -0.83
C LYS A 71 11.04 -13.05 -1.61
N ASP A 72 10.21 -14.10 -1.73
CA ASP A 72 10.58 -15.34 -2.41
C ASP A 72 9.90 -15.53 -3.79
N GLU A 73 8.82 -14.79 -4.12
CA GLU A 73 8.06 -14.95 -5.38
C GLU A 73 7.72 -13.61 -6.09
N VAL A 74 8.65 -12.65 -6.06
CA VAL A 74 8.49 -11.23 -6.45
C VAL A 74 7.74 -10.93 -7.76
N LYS A 75 7.75 -11.83 -8.76
CA LYS A 75 7.23 -11.50 -10.09
C LYS A 75 5.70 -11.40 -10.13
N THR A 76 4.98 -12.43 -9.69
CA THR A 76 3.51 -12.48 -9.82
C THR A 76 2.81 -11.38 -9.03
N MET A 77 3.38 -11.01 -7.90
CA MET A 77 2.74 -10.07 -6.99
C MET A 77 3.02 -8.59 -7.33
N ILE A 78 4.13 -8.27 -8.01
CA ILE A 78 4.30 -6.97 -8.68
C ILE A 78 3.20 -6.76 -9.73
N TRP A 79 2.88 -7.77 -10.54
CA TRP A 79 1.81 -7.68 -11.53
C TRP A 79 0.43 -7.44 -10.90
N SER A 80 0.16 -7.99 -9.71
CA SER A 80 -1.10 -7.76 -8.98
C SER A 80 -1.31 -6.31 -8.53
N ILE A 81 -0.23 -5.53 -8.36
CA ILE A 81 -0.27 -4.11 -8.00
C ILE A 81 -0.24 -3.24 -9.26
N ILE A 82 0.66 -3.54 -10.20
CA ILE A 82 0.85 -2.74 -11.41
C ILE A 82 -0.40 -2.79 -12.30
N LEU A 83 -1.02 -3.96 -12.45
CA LEU A 83 -2.18 -4.12 -13.34
C LEU A 83 -3.37 -3.23 -12.94
N PRO A 84 -3.88 -3.25 -11.69
CA PRO A 84 -4.95 -2.34 -11.28
C PRO A 84 -4.50 -0.87 -11.26
N ALA A 85 -3.25 -0.55 -10.92
CA ALA A 85 -2.76 0.82 -10.95
C ALA A 85 -2.76 1.40 -12.38
N LEU A 86 -2.25 0.63 -13.36
CA LEU A 86 -2.24 1.01 -14.76
C LEU A 86 -3.68 1.17 -15.30
N PHE A 87 -4.58 0.27 -14.91
CA PHE A 87 -5.99 0.34 -15.31
C PHE A 87 -6.67 1.63 -14.84
N VAL A 88 -6.42 2.07 -13.60
CA VAL A 88 -6.95 3.32 -13.08
C VAL A 88 -6.40 4.54 -13.82
N VAL A 89 -5.09 4.58 -14.08
CA VAL A 89 -4.46 5.68 -14.85
C VAL A 89 -5.03 5.75 -16.26
N TRP A 90 -5.18 4.60 -16.93
CA TRP A 90 -5.81 4.52 -18.24
C TRP A 90 -7.26 5.05 -18.22
N LEU A 91 -8.06 4.65 -17.22
CA LEU A 91 -9.44 5.11 -17.07
C LEU A 91 -9.53 6.63 -16.87
N LEU A 92 -8.64 7.22 -16.07
CA LEU A 92 -8.59 8.67 -15.85
C LEU A 92 -8.31 9.42 -17.17
N VAL A 93 -7.35 8.93 -17.96
CA VAL A 93 -7.04 9.52 -19.27
C VAL A 93 -8.22 9.40 -20.22
N ALA A 94 -8.85 8.23 -20.31
CA ALA A 94 -10.02 8.01 -21.16
C ALA A 94 -11.17 8.97 -20.78
N LEU A 95 -11.48 9.09 -19.49
CA LEU A 95 -12.58 9.92 -18.99
C LEU A 95 -12.34 11.42 -19.25
N ILE A 96 -11.09 11.88 -19.20
CA ILE A 96 -10.74 13.26 -19.55
C ILE A 96 -10.95 13.52 -21.05
N ILE A 97 -10.53 12.60 -21.92
CA ILE A 97 -10.68 12.73 -23.37
C ILE A 97 -12.16 12.72 -23.76
N GLU A 98 -12.92 11.75 -23.26
CA GLU A 98 -14.34 11.58 -23.58
C GLU A 98 -15.19 12.72 -22.98
N GLY A 99 -14.87 13.14 -21.75
CA GLY A 99 -15.49 14.31 -21.11
C GLY A 99 -15.21 15.61 -21.88
N GLY A 100 -14.00 15.79 -22.40
CA GLY A 100 -13.63 16.92 -23.24
C GLY A 100 -14.38 16.93 -24.58
N TYR A 101 -14.53 15.76 -25.22
CA TYR A 101 -15.28 15.61 -26.47
C TYR A 101 -16.77 15.98 -26.32
N ILE A 102 -17.42 15.53 -25.24
CA ILE A 102 -18.82 15.87 -24.93
C ILE A 102 -18.96 17.38 -24.65
N GLY A 103 -17.97 17.99 -23.99
CA GLY A 103 -17.95 19.43 -23.74
C GLY A 103 -17.88 20.26 -25.03
N LEU A 104 -17.17 19.77 -26.05
CA LEU A 104 -16.95 20.46 -27.33
C LEU A 104 -18.14 20.26 -28.30
N VAL A 105 -18.76 19.08 -28.33
CA VAL A 105 -19.93 18.78 -29.18
C VAL A 105 -21.21 19.48 -28.71
N ARG A 106 -21.31 19.80 -27.41
CA ARG A 106 -22.52 20.42 -26.81
C ARG A 106 -22.52 21.96 -26.86
N ASN A 107 -21.41 22.58 -27.23
CA ASN A 107 -21.27 24.03 -27.36
C ASN A 107 -21.21 24.44 -28.83
#